data_AF-A0A2S0UK07-F1
#
_entry.id   AF-A0A2S0UK07-F1
#
_cell.length_a   1.000
_cell.length_b   1.000
_cell.length_c   1.000
_cell.angle_alpha   90.00
_cell.angle_beta   90.00
_cell.angle_gamma   90.00
#
_symmetry.space_group_name_H-M   'P 1'
#
loop_
_entity.id
_entity.type
_entity.pdbx_description
1 polymer ?
#
loop_
_entity_poly.entity_id
_entity_poly.type
_entity_poly.pdbx_seq_one_letter_code
_entity_poly.pdbx_strand_id
1 'polypeptide(L)'
;MKIDWTRNETLVALVILGFCAAAAMSDPGFLSLATLTDLLRGGIVLGIFAVAALIVLISGGIDVSFTAVAAFTMYVTAMILNAALPWLPWWAALAFGMAVGAALGAFNGVLIAFFGLPTLIVTLGTMSIFRGTMLTFIGQKQITTLPPGMRDFGRMMLLRGENSDGSFYSLHGAFAVTVLVVVLTWAILHRTMLGRQIFAIGGSEESARRIGINVSRVQFFVYIYVGALAGLAGIIHASMARVANPFDLVGLELSVIAAVVLGGARLAGGHGTLTGTILGVALIVLVRNSLIVLGIPSTWQSVTIGCLILLGTGLPAWQAKRAAARAA
;
A
#
# COMPACT_ATOMS: atom_id res chain seq x y z
N MET A 1 -11.64 15.43 -24.80
CA MET A 1 -11.63 14.40 -23.75
C MET A 1 -12.92 14.59 -22.94
N LYS A 2 -13.97 13.78 -23.17
CA LYS A 2 -15.24 13.92 -22.41
C LYS A 2 -14.99 13.40 -21.00
N ILE A 3 -15.09 14.27 -19.99
CA ILE A 3 -15.00 13.89 -18.58
C ILE A 3 -16.25 13.08 -18.26
N ASP A 4 -16.06 11.79 -17.95
CA ASP A 4 -17.15 10.91 -17.54
C ASP A 4 -17.39 11.07 -16.05
N TRP A 5 -18.41 11.88 -15.71
CA TRP A 5 -18.79 12.26 -14.35
C TRP A 5 -19.26 11.09 -13.47
N THR A 6 -19.42 9.89 -14.05
CA THR A 6 -19.89 8.70 -13.33
C THR A 6 -18.76 7.85 -12.74
N ARG A 7 -17.50 8.13 -13.10
CA ARG A 7 -16.35 7.34 -12.62
C ARG A 7 -15.90 7.82 -11.23
N ASN A 8 -15.74 6.90 -10.28
CA ASN A 8 -15.22 7.23 -8.94
C ASN A 8 -13.89 8.00 -8.99
N GLU A 9 -13.05 7.70 -9.99
CA GLU A 9 -11.79 8.40 -10.26
C GLU A 9 -11.97 9.91 -10.48
N THR A 10 -13.01 10.33 -11.21
CA THR A 10 -13.24 11.77 -11.46
C THR A 10 -13.74 12.47 -10.22
N LEU A 11 -14.56 11.80 -9.40
CA LEU A 11 -15.04 12.35 -8.13
C LEU A 11 -13.89 12.54 -7.14
N VAL A 12 -13.05 11.51 -6.96
CA VAL A 12 -11.87 11.59 -6.08
C VAL A 12 -10.91 12.66 -6.56
N ALA A 13 -10.65 12.75 -7.87
CA ALA A 13 -9.81 13.79 -8.44
C ALA A 13 -10.37 15.20 -8.18
N LEU A 14 -11.68 15.39 -8.30
CA LEU A 14 -12.33 16.68 -8.00
C LEU A 14 -12.24 17.03 -6.50
N VAL A 15 -12.41 16.06 -5.61
CA VAL A 15 -12.23 16.26 -4.16
C VAL A 15 -10.79 16.67 -3.86
N ILE A 16 -9.80 16.01 -4.48
CA ILE A 16 -8.38 16.38 -4.35
C ILE A 16 -8.15 17.81 -4.86
N LEU A 17 -8.67 18.15 -6.05
CA LEU A 17 -8.51 19.49 -6.61
C LEU A 17 -9.14 20.56 -5.72
N GLY A 18 -10.34 20.32 -5.20
CA GLY A 18 -11.01 21.21 -4.26
C GLY A 18 -10.23 21.37 -2.95
N PHE A 19 -9.70 20.27 -2.42
CA PHE A 19 -8.85 20.29 -1.22
C PHE A 19 -7.56 21.08 -1.46
N CYS A 20 -6.85 20.81 -2.56
CA CYS A 20 -5.63 21.53 -2.93
C CYS A 20 -5.89 23.03 -3.13
N ALA A 21 -7.03 23.40 -3.73
CA ALA A 21 -7.41 24.80 -3.87
C ALA A 21 -7.63 25.48 -2.51
N ALA A 22 -8.40 24.83 -1.62
CA ALA A 22 -8.64 25.35 -0.28
C ALA A 22 -7.34 25.47 0.55
N ALA A 23 -6.47 24.47 0.45
CA ALA A 23 -5.18 24.46 1.13
C ALA A 23 -4.23 25.54 0.57
N ALA A 24 -4.17 25.72 -0.75
CA ALA A 24 -3.38 26.78 -1.39
C ALA A 24 -3.88 28.20 -1.04
N MET A 25 -5.19 28.35 -0.82
CA MET A 25 -5.75 29.62 -0.33
C MET A 25 -5.44 29.88 1.14
N SER A 26 -5.28 28.83 1.94
CA SER A 26 -5.03 28.92 3.38
C SER A 26 -3.55 29.11 3.70
N ASP A 27 -2.67 28.47 2.91
CA ASP A 27 -1.22 28.54 3.05
C ASP A 27 -0.55 28.77 1.68
N PRO A 28 0.07 29.95 1.45
CA PRO A 28 0.82 30.24 0.23
C PRO A 28 1.97 29.24 -0.03
N GLY A 29 2.51 28.61 1.02
CA GLY A 29 3.57 27.61 0.93
C GLY A 29 3.08 26.21 0.56
N PHE A 30 1.76 25.97 0.45
CA PHE A 30 1.21 24.65 0.19
C PHE A 30 1.63 24.07 -1.16
N LEU A 31 1.69 24.92 -2.21
CA LEU A 31 2.15 24.52 -3.54
C LEU A 31 3.69 24.61 -3.70
N SER A 32 4.42 24.85 -2.61
CA SER A 32 5.87 24.87 -2.64
C SER A 32 6.43 23.49 -3.01
N LEU A 33 7.61 23.49 -3.63
CA LEU A 33 8.28 22.25 -4.01
C LEU A 33 8.59 21.38 -2.78
N ALA A 34 8.82 21.98 -1.61
CA ALA A 34 9.04 21.28 -0.35
C ALA A 34 7.80 20.45 0.04
N THR A 35 6.65 21.09 0.15
CA THR A 35 5.36 20.44 0.48
C THR A 35 5.03 19.35 -0.53
N LEU A 36 5.21 19.60 -1.83
CA LEU A 36 5.00 18.59 -2.88
C LEU A 36 5.92 17.38 -2.70
N THR A 37 7.22 17.59 -2.42
CA THR A 37 8.14 16.48 -2.18
C THR A 37 7.82 15.71 -0.90
N ASP A 38 7.32 16.38 0.14
CA ASP A 38 6.86 15.74 1.38
C ASP A 38 5.59 14.91 1.18
N LEU A 39 4.64 15.40 0.37
CA LEU A 39 3.46 14.65 -0.04
C LEU A 39 3.85 13.40 -0.82
N LEU A 40 4.74 13.53 -1.81
CA LEU A 40 5.24 12.38 -2.56
C LEU A 40 5.96 11.38 -1.63
N ARG A 41 6.78 11.88 -0.70
CA ARG A 41 7.49 11.06 0.30
C ARG A 41 6.51 10.29 1.21
N GLY A 42 5.43 10.93 1.66
CA GLY A 42 4.39 10.32 2.48
C GLY A 42 3.61 9.22 1.74
N GLY A 43 3.53 9.31 0.41
CA GLY A 43 2.86 8.33 -0.44
C GLY A 43 3.71 7.11 -0.83
N ILE A 44 5.02 7.08 -0.55
CA ILE A 44 5.91 6.00 -1.01
C ILE A 44 5.49 4.63 -0.47
N VAL A 45 5.48 4.47 0.86
CA VAL A 45 5.17 3.18 1.51
C VAL A 45 3.67 2.86 1.40
N LEU A 46 2.81 3.86 1.64
CA LEU A 46 1.36 3.71 1.49
C LEU A 46 0.96 3.33 0.07
N GLY A 47 1.64 3.88 -0.95
CA GLY A 47 1.40 3.58 -2.35
C GLY A 47 1.72 2.12 -2.69
N ILE A 48 2.86 1.59 -2.23
CA ILE A 48 3.22 0.18 -2.47
C ILE A 48 2.21 -0.75 -1.78
N PHE A 49 1.83 -0.46 -0.53
CA PHE A 49 0.79 -1.22 0.16
C PHE A 49 -0.56 -1.14 -0.53
N ALA A 50 -0.95 0.02 -1.04
CA ALA A 50 -2.21 0.19 -1.74
C ALA A 50 -2.24 -0.61 -3.05
N VAL A 51 -1.12 -0.66 -3.78
CA VAL A 51 -0.97 -1.51 -4.97
C VAL A 51 -1.09 -2.99 -4.60
N ALA A 52 -0.46 -3.41 -3.50
CA ALA A 52 -0.57 -4.80 -3.01
C ALA A 52 -2.01 -5.14 -2.61
N ALA A 53 -2.64 -4.30 -1.81
CA ALA A 53 -4.02 -4.47 -1.37
C ALA A 53 -5.02 -4.46 -2.54
N LEU A 54 -4.80 -3.62 -3.56
CA LEU A 54 -5.64 -3.55 -4.76
C LEU A 54 -5.71 -4.90 -5.48
N ILE A 55 -4.59 -5.60 -5.65
CA ILE A 55 -4.59 -6.87 -6.39
C ILE A 55 -5.40 -7.93 -5.66
N VAL A 56 -5.27 -7.99 -4.33
CA VAL A 56 -6.06 -8.92 -3.51
C VAL A 56 -7.53 -8.58 -3.61
N LEU A 57 -7.89 -7.30 -3.49
CA LEU A 57 -9.26 -6.82 -3.63
C LEU A 57 -9.84 -7.17 -4.99
N ILE A 58 -9.12 -6.88 -6.09
CA ILE A 58 -9.57 -7.23 -7.44
C ILE A 58 -9.80 -8.73 -7.57
N SER A 59 -8.95 -9.57 -6.95
CA SER A 59 -9.09 -11.03 -6.98
C SER A 59 -10.30 -11.57 -6.19
N GLY A 60 -11.01 -10.73 -5.43
CA GLY A 60 -12.13 -11.11 -4.58
C GLY A 60 -11.76 -11.47 -3.14
N GLY A 61 -10.51 -11.23 -2.74
CA GLY A 61 -10.03 -11.45 -1.37
C GLY A 61 -9.93 -10.15 -0.57
N ILE A 62 -9.76 -10.32 0.74
CA ILE A 62 -9.29 -9.26 1.65
C ILE A 62 -8.07 -9.82 2.38
N ASP A 63 -6.93 -9.12 2.28
CA ASP A 63 -5.69 -9.42 3.00
C ASP A 63 -5.35 -8.29 3.95
N VAL A 64 -5.30 -8.63 5.24
CA VAL A 64 -4.94 -7.73 6.34
C VAL A 64 -3.51 -8.00 6.82
N SER A 65 -2.87 -9.08 6.37
CA SER A 65 -1.56 -9.52 6.87
C SER A 65 -0.36 -8.79 6.26
N PHE A 66 -0.53 -8.08 5.15
CA PHE A 66 0.58 -7.48 4.39
C PHE A 66 1.43 -6.49 5.23
N THR A 67 0.85 -5.79 6.20
CA THR A 67 1.61 -4.91 7.11
C THR A 67 2.47 -5.71 8.09
N ALA A 68 1.96 -6.84 8.62
CA ALA A 68 2.71 -7.73 9.49
C ALA A 68 3.82 -8.44 8.71
N VAL A 69 3.56 -8.84 7.47
CA VAL A 69 4.59 -9.37 6.55
C VAL A 69 5.68 -8.31 6.32
N ALA A 70 5.29 -7.05 6.10
CA ALA A 70 6.25 -5.95 5.91
C ALA A 70 7.08 -5.69 7.17
N ALA A 71 6.46 -5.63 8.35
CA ALA A 71 7.15 -5.43 9.63
C ALA A 71 8.12 -6.59 9.93
N PHE A 72 7.66 -7.83 9.75
CA PHE A 72 8.49 -9.04 9.88
C PHE A 72 9.68 -8.98 8.94
N THR A 73 9.43 -8.74 7.66
CA THR A 73 10.46 -8.73 6.62
C THR A 73 11.48 -7.63 6.87
N MET A 74 11.03 -6.43 7.21
CA MET A 74 11.87 -5.30 7.56
C MET A 74 12.84 -5.66 8.69
N TYR A 75 12.32 -6.19 9.79
CA TYR A 75 13.10 -6.49 10.98
C TYR A 75 14.08 -7.65 10.76
N VAL A 76 13.59 -8.76 10.19
CA VAL A 76 14.40 -9.94 9.90
C VAL A 76 15.49 -9.66 8.88
N THR A 77 15.17 -8.90 7.83
CA THR A 77 16.17 -8.51 6.83
C THR A 77 17.25 -7.64 7.46
N ALA A 78 16.88 -6.62 8.24
CA ALA A 78 17.87 -5.77 8.91
C ALA A 78 18.76 -6.58 9.86
N MET A 79 18.19 -7.51 10.62
CA MET A 79 18.92 -8.38 11.54
C MET A 79 19.89 -9.31 10.80
N ILE A 80 19.42 -10.05 9.79
CA ILE A 80 20.23 -11.02 9.05
C ILE A 80 21.35 -10.31 8.28
N LEU A 81 21.04 -9.22 7.58
CA LEU A 81 22.03 -8.49 6.81
C LEU A 81 23.09 -7.86 7.73
N ASN A 82 22.73 -7.38 8.92
CA ASN A 82 23.73 -6.89 9.88
C ASN A 82 24.63 -8.01 10.41
N ALA A 83 24.05 -9.18 10.72
CA ALA A 83 24.78 -10.27 11.35
C ALA A 83 25.67 -11.06 10.37
N ALA A 84 25.18 -11.31 9.16
CA ALA A 84 25.77 -12.30 8.26
C ALA A 84 26.22 -11.74 6.91
N LEU A 85 25.58 -10.67 6.42
CA LEU A 85 25.74 -10.18 5.04
C LEU A 85 25.83 -8.63 4.96
N PRO A 86 26.65 -7.94 5.77
CA PRO A 86 26.65 -6.48 5.85
C PRO A 86 27.19 -5.80 4.58
N TRP A 87 27.94 -6.54 3.76
CA TRP A 87 28.50 -6.06 2.50
C TRP A 87 27.52 -6.07 1.33
N LEU A 88 26.28 -6.57 1.52
CA LEU A 88 25.31 -6.60 0.43
C LEU A 88 24.95 -5.19 -0.03
N PRO A 89 24.98 -4.92 -1.36
CA PRO A 89 24.57 -3.63 -1.90
C PRO A 89 23.07 -3.42 -1.73
N TRP A 90 22.64 -2.17 -1.87
CA TRP A 90 21.25 -1.77 -1.62
C TRP A 90 20.22 -2.58 -2.42
N TRP A 91 20.47 -2.88 -3.69
CA TRP A 91 19.54 -3.64 -4.53
C TRP A 91 19.40 -5.09 -4.07
N ALA A 92 20.48 -5.69 -3.55
CA ALA A 92 20.47 -7.04 -3.00
C ALA A 92 19.70 -7.08 -1.67
N ALA A 93 19.82 -6.02 -0.86
CA ALA A 93 19.02 -5.88 0.36
C ALA A 93 17.51 -5.80 0.05
N LEU A 94 17.11 -5.00 -0.96
CA LEU A 94 15.72 -4.93 -1.44
C LEU A 94 15.23 -6.28 -1.94
N ALA A 95 16.02 -6.97 -2.76
CA ALA A 95 15.68 -8.30 -3.28
C ALA A 95 15.55 -9.34 -2.15
N PHE A 96 16.40 -9.27 -1.13
CA PHE A 96 16.36 -10.18 0.01
C PHE A 96 15.04 -10.04 0.78
N GLY A 97 14.59 -8.83 1.13
CA GLY A 97 13.30 -8.70 1.79
C GLY A 97 12.13 -8.97 0.86
N MET A 98 12.21 -8.67 -0.44
CA MET A 98 11.20 -9.15 -1.38
C MET A 98 11.08 -10.68 -1.32
N ALA A 99 12.19 -11.41 -1.22
CA ALA A 99 12.19 -12.87 -1.11
C ALA A 99 11.60 -13.36 0.23
N VAL A 100 11.96 -12.74 1.36
CA VAL A 100 11.38 -13.07 2.67
C VAL A 100 9.87 -12.79 2.69
N GLY A 101 9.45 -11.63 2.18
CA GLY A 101 8.05 -11.27 2.06
C GLY A 101 7.30 -12.21 1.12
N ALA A 102 7.89 -12.58 -0.02
CA ALA A 102 7.34 -13.57 -0.94
C ALA A 102 7.17 -14.94 -0.29
N ALA A 103 8.09 -15.37 0.57
CA ALA A 103 7.98 -16.64 1.31
C ALA A 103 6.82 -16.63 2.31
N LEU A 104 6.63 -15.53 3.05
CA LEU A 104 5.47 -15.36 3.93
C LEU A 104 4.16 -15.25 3.14
N GLY A 105 4.18 -14.55 2.00
CA GLY A 105 3.07 -14.49 1.06
C GLY A 105 2.73 -15.86 0.46
N ALA A 106 3.74 -16.68 0.17
CA ALA A 106 3.55 -18.05 -0.30
C ALA A 106 2.87 -18.90 0.78
N PHE A 107 3.20 -18.74 2.06
CA PHE A 107 2.53 -19.43 3.15
C PHE A 107 1.03 -19.12 3.18
N ASN A 108 0.66 -17.84 3.11
CA ASN A 108 -0.74 -17.43 2.99
C ASN A 108 -1.38 -17.99 1.72
N GLY A 109 -0.66 -17.89 0.60
CA GLY A 109 -1.08 -18.41 -0.69
C GLY A 109 -1.36 -19.91 -0.65
N VAL A 110 -0.58 -20.70 0.09
CA VAL A 110 -0.80 -22.15 0.22
C VAL A 110 -2.14 -22.42 0.93
N LEU A 111 -2.34 -21.77 2.08
CA LEU A 111 -3.55 -21.92 2.89
C LEU A 111 -4.81 -21.47 2.14
N ILE A 112 -4.71 -20.42 1.34
CA ILE A 112 -5.87 -19.87 0.63
C ILE A 112 -6.11 -20.67 -0.66
N ALA A 113 -5.09 -20.82 -1.50
CA ALA A 113 -5.25 -21.37 -2.83
C ALA A 113 -5.42 -22.90 -2.87
N PHE A 114 -4.71 -23.63 -2.00
CA PHE A 114 -4.73 -25.10 -2.02
C PHE A 114 -5.66 -25.69 -0.96
N PHE A 115 -5.72 -25.10 0.23
CA PHE A 115 -6.65 -25.55 1.29
C PHE A 115 -8.03 -24.91 1.20
N GLY A 116 -8.23 -23.90 0.33
CA GLY A 116 -9.54 -23.28 0.10
C GLY A 116 -10.07 -22.52 1.31
N LEU A 117 -9.20 -22.07 2.22
CA LEU A 117 -9.60 -21.35 3.42
C LEU A 117 -10.00 -19.90 3.08
N PRO A 118 -11.02 -19.32 3.76
CA PRO A 118 -11.39 -17.93 3.55
C PRO A 118 -10.23 -16.96 3.80
N THR A 119 -10.00 -16.03 2.86
CA THR A 119 -8.82 -15.16 2.85
C THR A 119 -8.68 -14.34 4.14
N LEU A 120 -9.80 -13.81 4.65
CA LEU A 120 -9.81 -12.99 5.85
C LEU A 120 -9.39 -13.79 7.10
N ILE A 121 -9.84 -15.05 7.20
CA ILE A 121 -9.50 -15.93 8.33
C ILE A 121 -8.00 -16.24 8.31
N VAL A 122 -7.48 -16.62 7.14
CA VAL A 122 -6.04 -16.90 6.98
C VAL A 122 -5.24 -15.66 7.32
N THR A 123 -5.55 -14.51 6.71
CA THR A 123 -4.71 -13.32 6.84
C THR A 123 -4.76 -12.69 8.22
N LEU A 124 -5.90 -12.72 8.93
CA LEU A 124 -5.95 -12.31 10.34
C LEU A 124 -5.17 -13.27 11.25
N GLY A 125 -5.28 -14.57 10.99
CA GLY A 125 -4.54 -15.60 11.72
C GLY A 125 -3.02 -15.48 11.52
N THR A 126 -2.58 -15.39 10.27
CA THR A 126 -1.16 -15.29 9.92
C THR A 126 -0.56 -13.95 10.32
N MET A 127 -1.34 -12.85 10.29
CA MET A 127 -0.92 -11.56 10.86
C MET A 127 -0.51 -11.73 12.33
N SER A 128 -1.33 -12.44 13.12
CA SER A 128 -1.06 -12.70 14.53
C SER A 128 0.13 -13.64 14.72
N ILE A 129 0.25 -14.68 13.89
CA ILE A 129 1.38 -15.62 13.93
C ILE A 129 2.70 -14.91 13.58
N PHE A 130 2.77 -14.19 12.45
CA PHE A 130 3.98 -13.50 12.02
C PHE A 130 4.40 -12.43 13.03
N ARG A 131 3.44 -11.62 13.51
CA ARG A 131 3.73 -10.59 14.51
C ARG A 131 4.18 -11.21 15.84
N GLY A 132 3.47 -12.23 16.33
CA GLY A 132 3.82 -12.91 17.58
C GLY A 132 5.17 -13.60 17.50
N THR A 133 5.44 -14.34 16.42
CA THR A 133 6.73 -15.01 16.23
C THR A 133 7.89 -14.03 16.13
N MET A 134 7.72 -12.92 15.40
CA MET A 134 8.73 -11.86 15.34
C MET A 134 9.01 -11.29 16.73
N LEU A 135 7.97 -10.85 17.46
CA LEU A 135 8.14 -10.18 18.74
C LEU A 135 8.64 -11.11 19.85
N THR A 136 8.33 -12.40 19.81
CA THR A 136 8.73 -13.35 20.84
C THR A 136 10.09 -13.98 20.57
N PHE A 137 10.37 -14.42 19.34
CA PHE A 137 11.56 -15.20 19.04
C PHE A 137 12.68 -14.41 18.35
N ILE A 138 12.35 -13.34 17.63
CA ILE A 138 13.33 -12.59 16.83
C ILE A 138 13.77 -11.33 17.58
N GLY A 139 12.81 -10.55 18.08
CA GLY A 139 13.08 -9.45 19.00
C GLY A 139 12.12 -8.27 18.86
N GLN A 140 12.21 -7.38 19.85
CA GLN A 140 11.34 -6.20 19.99
C GLN A 140 12.13 -4.89 20.03
N LYS A 141 13.47 -4.98 20.12
CA LYS A 141 14.35 -3.80 20.22
C LYS A 141 14.51 -3.16 18.86
N GLN A 142 14.40 -1.84 18.80
CA GLN A 142 14.63 -1.10 17.56
C GLN A 142 16.08 -1.27 17.09
N ILE A 143 16.27 -1.60 15.82
CA ILE A 143 17.60 -1.69 15.20
C ILE A 143 17.90 -0.33 14.56
N THR A 144 18.75 0.46 15.21
CA THR A 144 19.17 1.80 14.73
C THR A 144 20.40 1.73 13.82
N THR A 145 21.23 0.70 13.97
CA THR A 145 22.36 0.44 13.09
C THR A 145 21.92 -0.43 11.93
N LEU A 146 21.42 0.19 10.86
CA LEU A 146 21.05 -0.55 9.63
C LEU A 146 22.28 -1.00 8.83
N PRO A 147 22.18 -2.08 8.03
CA PRO A 147 23.24 -2.50 7.12
C PRO A 147 23.63 -1.38 6.13
N PRO A 148 24.90 -1.28 5.73
CA PRO A 148 25.38 -0.29 4.77
C PRO A 148 24.50 -0.16 3.52
N GLY A 149 24.12 -1.26 2.87
CA GLY A 149 23.26 -1.23 1.68
C GLY A 149 21.90 -0.57 1.91
N MET A 150 21.23 -0.86 3.04
CA MET A 150 19.97 -0.19 3.41
C MET A 150 20.17 1.29 3.74
N ARG A 151 21.28 1.63 4.40
CA ARG A 151 21.61 3.03 4.73
C ARG A 151 21.91 3.85 3.48
N ASP A 152 22.63 3.28 2.52
CA ASP A 152 22.97 3.94 1.26
C ASP A 152 21.72 4.19 0.43
N PHE A 153 20.80 3.21 0.39
CA PHE A 153 19.46 3.42 -0.17
C PHE A 153 18.71 4.56 0.54
N GLY A 154 18.72 4.54 1.88
CA GLY A 154 18.13 5.60 2.73
C GLY A 154 18.81 6.97 2.63
N ARG A 155 19.91 7.10 1.87
CA ARG A 155 20.58 8.37 1.56
C ARG A 155 20.39 8.78 0.11
N MET A 156 19.91 7.88 -0.75
CA MET A 156 19.68 8.14 -2.15
C MET A 156 18.53 9.16 -2.31
N MET A 157 18.82 10.27 -2.97
CA MET A 157 17.85 11.31 -3.27
C MET A 157 17.77 11.47 -4.79
N LEU A 158 16.56 11.47 -5.34
CA LEU A 158 16.28 11.75 -6.76
C LEU A 158 16.36 13.25 -7.03
N LEU A 159 15.79 14.05 -6.13
CA LEU A 159 15.80 15.50 -6.20
C LEU A 159 16.22 16.03 -4.85
N ARG A 160 17.10 17.03 -4.83
CA ARG A 160 17.48 17.77 -3.64
C ARG A 160 17.87 19.17 -4.05
N GLY A 161 17.40 20.16 -3.31
CA GLY A 161 17.81 21.54 -3.49
C GLY A 161 17.29 22.43 -2.37
N GLU A 162 17.62 23.70 -2.49
CA GLU A 162 17.17 24.76 -1.60
C GLU A 162 16.38 25.76 -2.45
N ASN A 163 15.20 26.15 -1.98
CA ASN A 163 14.41 27.21 -2.62
C ASN A 163 15.02 28.58 -2.31
N SER A 164 14.60 29.59 -3.07
CA SER A 164 14.95 31.01 -2.83
C SER A 164 14.67 31.48 -1.40
N ASP A 165 13.73 30.82 -0.72
CA ASP A 165 13.24 31.17 0.61
C ASP A 165 13.97 30.41 1.73
N GLY A 166 15.02 29.64 1.41
CA GLY A 166 15.80 28.83 2.35
C GLY A 166 15.14 27.50 2.76
N SER A 167 14.01 27.13 2.14
CA SER A 167 13.36 25.83 2.37
C SER A 167 14.04 24.72 1.56
N PHE A 168 14.43 23.64 2.25
CA PHE A 168 15.01 22.46 1.61
C PHE A 168 13.91 21.54 1.08
N TYR A 169 14.01 21.14 -0.19
CA TYR A 169 13.18 20.08 -0.75
C TYR A 169 14.03 18.85 -1.03
N SER A 170 13.48 17.67 -0.77
CA SER A 170 14.16 16.40 -1.06
C SER A 170 13.17 15.30 -1.42
N LEU A 171 13.38 14.69 -2.59
CA LEU A 171 12.63 13.51 -3.03
C LEU A 171 13.52 12.28 -2.91
N HIS A 172 13.07 11.32 -2.11
CA HIS A 172 13.82 10.10 -1.84
C HIS A 172 13.88 9.17 -3.06
N GLY A 173 14.99 8.42 -3.20
CA GLY A 173 15.19 7.37 -4.21
C GLY A 173 14.05 6.36 -4.30
N ALA A 174 13.43 6.05 -3.17
CA ALA A 174 12.31 5.11 -3.08
C ALA A 174 11.07 5.54 -3.88
N PHE A 175 10.91 6.83 -4.22
CA PHE A 175 9.80 7.24 -5.09
C PHE A 175 9.89 6.58 -6.47
N ALA A 176 11.09 6.48 -7.05
CA ALA A 176 11.29 5.76 -8.31
C ALA A 176 10.95 4.27 -8.20
N VAL A 177 11.21 3.66 -7.03
CA VAL A 177 10.83 2.27 -6.76
C VAL A 177 9.31 2.12 -6.69
N THR A 178 8.60 3.03 -6.02
CA THR A 178 7.12 3.03 -6.02
C THR A 178 6.55 3.20 -7.42
N VAL A 179 7.09 4.12 -8.23
CA VAL A 179 6.69 4.28 -9.63
C VAL A 179 6.93 3.00 -10.42
N LEU A 180 8.09 2.35 -10.25
CA LEU A 180 8.39 1.07 -10.87
C LEU A 180 7.38 -0.01 -10.48
N VAL A 181 7.03 -0.13 -9.19
CA VAL A 181 6.01 -1.07 -8.70
C VAL A 181 4.64 -0.80 -9.34
N VAL A 182 4.23 0.46 -9.46
CA VAL A 182 2.98 0.84 -10.11
C VAL A 182 2.99 0.46 -11.59
N VAL A 183 4.07 0.75 -12.31
CA VAL A 183 4.22 0.43 -13.74
C VAL A 183 4.25 -1.08 -13.96
N LEU A 184 4.99 -1.83 -13.15
CA LEU A 184 5.06 -3.29 -13.24
C LEU A 184 3.69 -3.92 -12.96
N THR A 185 3.00 -3.46 -11.92
CA THR A 185 1.65 -3.95 -11.60
C THR A 185 0.66 -3.58 -12.71
N TRP A 186 0.77 -2.37 -13.27
CA TRP A 186 -0.05 -1.96 -14.40
C TRP A 186 0.16 -2.88 -15.61
N ALA A 187 1.41 -3.21 -15.93
CA ALA A 187 1.76 -4.13 -17.00
C ALA A 187 1.21 -5.54 -16.72
N ILE A 188 1.34 -6.06 -15.49
CA ILE A 188 0.76 -7.35 -15.10
C ILE A 188 -0.76 -7.33 -15.31
N LEU A 189 -1.47 -6.31 -14.82
CA LEU A 189 -2.93 -6.25 -14.87
C LEU A 189 -3.48 -6.02 -16.29
N HIS A 190 -2.82 -5.20 -17.12
CA HIS A 190 -3.38 -4.78 -18.42
C HIS A 190 -2.73 -5.47 -19.62
N ARG A 191 -1.46 -5.90 -19.52
CA ARG A 191 -0.71 -6.48 -20.64
C ARG A 191 -0.58 -8.00 -20.58
N THR A 192 -0.92 -8.66 -19.47
CA THR A 192 -0.77 -10.13 -19.34
C THR A 192 -2.12 -10.87 -19.24
N MET A 193 -2.10 -12.18 -19.52
CA MET A 193 -3.24 -13.07 -19.27
C MET A 193 -3.57 -13.19 -17.78
N LEU A 194 -2.54 -13.12 -16.91
CA LEU A 194 -2.72 -13.21 -15.45
C LEU A 194 -3.63 -12.10 -14.95
N GLY A 195 -3.45 -10.87 -15.43
CA GLY A 195 -4.33 -9.76 -15.10
C GLY A 195 -5.81 -10.06 -15.40
N ARG A 196 -6.11 -10.53 -16.61
CA ARG A 196 -7.48 -10.93 -17.00
C ARG A 196 -8.04 -12.05 -16.12
N GLN A 197 -7.21 -13.02 -15.74
CA GLN A 197 -7.62 -14.10 -14.85
C GLN A 197 -7.92 -13.59 -13.44
N ILE A 198 -7.12 -12.67 -12.90
CA ILE A 198 -7.34 -12.06 -11.58
C ILE A 198 -8.70 -11.33 -11.56
N PHE A 199 -9.00 -10.51 -12.57
CA PHE A 199 -10.30 -9.84 -12.68
C PHE A 199 -11.47 -10.83 -12.84
N ALA A 200 -11.29 -11.90 -13.63
CA ALA A 200 -12.33 -12.91 -13.84
C ALA A 200 -12.67 -13.66 -12.55
N ILE A 201 -11.66 -14.03 -11.75
CA ILE A 201 -11.84 -14.69 -10.46
C ILE A 201 -12.63 -13.79 -9.50
N GLY A 202 -12.27 -12.50 -9.41
CA GLY A 202 -12.97 -11.58 -8.53
C GLY A 202 -14.40 -11.24 -8.97
N GLY A 203 -14.74 -11.42 -10.25
CA GLY A 203 -16.13 -11.26 -10.71
C GLY A 203 -17.02 -12.45 -10.32
N SER A 204 -16.52 -13.67 -10.54
CA SER A 204 -17.16 -14.90 -10.09
C SER A 204 -16.15 -16.04 -10.17
N GLU A 205 -15.72 -16.55 -9.01
CA GLU A 205 -14.79 -17.68 -8.94
C GLU A 205 -15.34 -18.91 -9.67
N GLU A 206 -16.63 -19.18 -9.51
CA GLU A 206 -17.30 -20.31 -10.15
C GLU A 206 -17.29 -20.17 -11.68
N SER A 207 -17.58 -18.98 -12.20
CA SER A 207 -17.55 -18.72 -13.64
C SER A 207 -16.13 -18.82 -14.20
N ALA A 208 -15.14 -18.30 -13.48
CA ALA A 208 -13.73 -18.40 -13.85
C ALA A 208 -13.26 -19.87 -13.95
N ARG A 209 -13.69 -20.71 -12.99
CA ARG A 209 -13.38 -22.15 -12.99
C ARG A 209 -14.04 -22.88 -14.15
N ARG A 210 -15.29 -22.54 -14.49
CA ARG A 210 -16.02 -23.14 -15.63
C ARG A 210 -15.38 -22.84 -16.99
N ILE A 211 -14.72 -21.69 -17.15
CA ILE A 211 -13.98 -21.34 -18.38
C ILE A 211 -12.52 -21.82 -18.37
N GLY A 212 -12.13 -22.70 -17.43
CA GLY A 212 -10.82 -23.36 -17.39
C GLY A 212 -9.70 -22.56 -16.69
N ILE A 213 -10.01 -21.49 -15.96
CA ILE A 213 -9.00 -20.78 -15.16
C ILE A 213 -8.65 -21.61 -13.93
N ASN A 214 -7.36 -21.88 -13.75
CA ASN A 214 -6.86 -22.50 -12.52
C ASN A 214 -6.81 -21.46 -11.38
N VAL A 215 -7.91 -21.33 -10.66
CA VAL A 215 -8.09 -20.35 -9.57
C VAL A 215 -6.96 -20.46 -8.54
N SER A 216 -6.62 -21.66 -8.10
CA SER A 216 -5.58 -21.90 -7.09
C SER A 216 -4.22 -21.34 -7.54
N ARG A 217 -3.78 -21.61 -8.78
CA ARG A 217 -2.50 -21.08 -9.27
C ARG A 217 -2.47 -19.56 -9.32
N VAL A 218 -3.58 -18.93 -9.73
CA VAL A 218 -3.67 -17.46 -9.81
C VAL A 218 -3.70 -16.85 -8.42
N GLN A 219 -4.50 -17.39 -7.49
CA GLN A 219 -4.52 -16.93 -6.09
C GLN A 219 -3.15 -17.10 -5.43
N PHE A 220 -2.48 -18.24 -5.63
CA PHE A 220 -1.14 -18.48 -5.09
C PHE A 220 -0.14 -17.42 -5.57
N PHE A 221 -0.15 -17.10 -6.87
CA PHE A 221 0.67 -16.02 -7.42
C PHE A 221 0.33 -14.66 -6.79
N VAL A 222 -0.96 -14.33 -6.62
CA VAL A 222 -1.40 -13.07 -6.01
C VAL A 222 -0.81 -12.91 -4.62
N TYR A 223 -0.90 -13.90 -3.74
CA TYR A 223 -0.37 -13.78 -2.37
C TYR A 223 1.16 -13.75 -2.30
N ILE A 224 1.86 -14.45 -3.19
CA ILE A 224 3.32 -14.31 -3.32
C ILE A 224 3.70 -12.88 -3.73
N TYR A 225 3.02 -12.35 -4.75
CA TYR A 225 3.30 -11.02 -5.26
C TYR A 225 3.03 -9.94 -4.20
N VAL A 226 1.92 -10.06 -3.47
CA VAL A 226 1.54 -9.18 -2.35
C VAL A 226 2.56 -9.27 -1.23
N GLY A 227 3.00 -10.47 -0.86
CA GLY A 227 4.07 -10.67 0.11
C GLY A 227 5.38 -10.03 -0.32
N ALA A 228 5.76 -10.15 -1.60
CA ALA A 228 6.97 -9.52 -2.14
C ALA A 228 6.89 -7.98 -2.07
N LEU A 229 5.75 -7.40 -2.44
CA LEU A 229 5.53 -5.95 -2.34
C LEU A 229 5.50 -5.47 -0.88
N ALA A 230 4.91 -6.24 0.03
CA ALA A 230 4.94 -5.97 1.45
C ALA A 230 6.38 -5.97 2.00
N GLY A 231 7.18 -6.97 1.61
CA GLY A 231 8.59 -7.04 1.98
C GLY A 231 9.41 -5.86 1.47
N LEU A 232 9.18 -5.45 0.21
CA LEU A 232 9.78 -4.26 -0.39
C LEU A 232 9.41 -2.99 0.37
N ALA A 233 8.12 -2.80 0.66
CA ALA A 233 7.62 -1.65 1.41
C ALA A 233 8.22 -1.57 2.82
N GLY A 234 8.37 -2.71 3.50
CA GLY A 234 9.00 -2.80 4.81
C GLY A 234 10.46 -2.34 4.81
N ILE A 235 11.27 -2.80 3.84
CA ILE A 235 12.67 -2.36 3.74
C ILE A 235 12.77 -0.88 3.41
N ILE A 236 11.94 -0.39 2.48
CA ILE A 236 11.91 1.01 2.12
C ILE A 236 11.57 1.86 3.34
N HIS A 237 10.57 1.45 4.13
CA HIS A 237 10.21 2.12 5.38
C HIS A 237 11.40 2.21 6.35
N ALA A 238 12.05 1.08 6.66
CA ALA A 238 13.23 1.10 7.56
C ALA A 238 14.36 1.98 7.03
N SER A 239 14.65 1.90 5.73
CA SER A 239 15.73 2.67 5.11
C SER A 239 15.45 4.17 5.17
N MET A 240 14.20 4.58 4.94
CA MET A 240 13.76 5.97 5.04
C MET A 240 13.71 6.47 6.49
N ALA A 241 13.23 5.64 7.41
CA ALA A 241 13.18 5.95 8.84
C ALA A 241 14.56 5.87 9.52
N ARG A 242 15.55 5.26 8.86
CA ARG A 242 16.90 4.94 9.36
C ARG A 242 16.88 4.08 10.64
N VAL A 243 15.79 3.38 10.88
CA VAL A 243 15.58 2.48 12.01
C VAL A 243 14.63 1.37 11.57
N ALA A 244 14.89 0.14 11.97
CA ALA A 244 13.93 -0.95 11.85
C ALA A 244 13.24 -1.15 13.20
N ASN A 245 12.01 -0.65 13.32
CA ASN A 245 11.18 -0.79 14.51
C ASN A 245 10.12 -1.88 14.28
N PRO A 246 10.12 -2.99 15.03
CA PRO A 246 9.19 -4.10 14.82
C PRO A 246 7.71 -3.74 15.07
N PHE A 247 7.42 -2.59 15.68
CA PHE A 247 6.04 -2.14 15.93
C PHE A 247 5.50 -1.21 14.83
N ASP A 248 6.33 -0.79 13.87
CA ASP A 248 5.90 0.07 12.77
C ASP A 248 5.02 -0.71 11.76
N LEU A 249 4.33 0.03 10.89
CA LEU A 249 3.51 -0.45 9.77
C LEU A 249 2.21 -1.18 10.16
N VAL A 250 2.21 -1.92 11.27
CA VAL A 250 1.02 -2.57 11.81
C VAL A 250 0.02 -1.51 12.29
N GLY A 251 -1.26 -1.69 11.96
CA GLY A 251 -2.34 -0.71 12.17
C GLY A 251 -2.65 0.15 10.94
N LEU A 252 -1.83 0.08 9.88
CA LEU A 252 -2.08 0.79 8.62
C LEU A 252 -3.00 0.02 7.67
N GLU A 253 -3.35 -1.24 7.96
CA GLU A 253 -4.04 -2.16 7.06
C GLU A 253 -5.38 -1.57 6.60
N LEU A 254 -6.20 -1.17 7.58
CA LEU A 254 -7.54 -0.65 7.34
C LEU A 254 -7.48 0.70 6.62
N SER A 255 -6.49 1.53 6.95
CA SER A 255 -6.31 2.83 6.29
C SER A 255 -5.90 2.65 4.82
N VAL A 256 -5.02 1.70 4.53
CA VAL A 256 -4.61 1.37 3.16
C VAL A 256 -5.77 0.78 2.36
N ILE A 257 -6.48 -0.21 2.91
CA ILE A 257 -7.65 -0.81 2.25
C ILE A 257 -8.68 0.27 1.96
N ALA A 258 -8.92 1.17 2.92
CA ALA A 258 -9.85 2.27 2.73
C ALA A 258 -9.37 3.27 1.66
N ALA A 259 -8.07 3.56 1.55
CA ALA A 259 -7.52 4.36 0.46
C ALA A 259 -7.85 3.75 -0.91
N VAL A 260 -7.67 2.43 -1.02
CA VAL A 260 -7.89 1.67 -2.25
C VAL A 260 -9.39 1.63 -2.62
N VAL A 261 -10.26 1.44 -1.63
CA VAL A 261 -11.71 1.43 -1.80
C VAL A 261 -12.24 2.83 -2.13
N LEU A 262 -11.73 3.88 -1.46
CA LEU A 262 -12.04 5.27 -1.78
C LEU A 262 -11.62 5.60 -3.22
N GLY A 263 -10.51 5.03 -3.68
CA GLY A 263 -10.07 5.07 -5.07
C GLY A 263 -10.98 4.35 -6.07
N GLY A 264 -11.99 3.60 -5.60
CA GLY A 264 -13.02 2.97 -6.44
C GLY A 264 -12.91 1.44 -6.57
N ALA A 265 -12.00 0.78 -5.87
CA ALA A 265 -11.97 -0.68 -5.81
C ALA A 265 -13.17 -1.23 -5.02
N ARG A 266 -13.70 -2.38 -5.45
CA ARG A 266 -14.82 -3.04 -4.77
C ARG A 266 -14.32 -4.08 -3.77
N LEU A 267 -14.90 -4.10 -2.57
CA LEU A 267 -14.66 -5.15 -1.57
C LEU A 267 -15.13 -6.53 -2.04
N ALA A 268 -16.14 -6.58 -2.92
CA ALA A 268 -16.65 -7.83 -3.50
C ALA A 268 -15.76 -8.40 -4.63
N GLY A 269 -14.73 -7.65 -5.06
CA GLY A 269 -13.85 -8.05 -6.16
C GLY A 269 -14.33 -7.71 -7.56
N GLY A 270 -13.51 -8.08 -8.54
CA GLY A 270 -13.80 -7.96 -9.97
C GLY A 270 -13.73 -6.54 -10.53
N HIS A 271 -13.52 -5.51 -9.70
CA HIS A 271 -13.41 -4.13 -10.13
C HIS A 271 -12.44 -3.31 -9.28
N GLY A 272 -11.57 -2.55 -9.94
CA GLY A 272 -10.61 -1.64 -9.34
C GLY A 272 -9.57 -1.19 -10.36
N THR A 273 -9.06 0.02 -10.20
CA THR A 273 -8.05 0.60 -11.11
C THR A 273 -6.87 1.13 -10.32
N LEU A 274 -5.67 0.98 -10.89
CA LEU A 274 -4.44 1.52 -10.30
C LEU A 274 -4.49 3.05 -10.18
N THR A 275 -5.03 3.73 -11.19
CA THR A 275 -5.20 5.19 -11.18
C THR A 275 -6.07 5.64 -10.02
N GLY A 276 -7.22 4.99 -9.82
CA GLY A 276 -8.10 5.24 -8.70
C GLY A 276 -7.42 5.01 -7.36
N THR A 277 -6.69 3.90 -7.21
CA THR A 277 -5.92 3.60 -6.00
C THR A 277 -4.87 4.66 -5.67
N ILE A 278 -4.09 5.11 -6.65
CA ILE A 278 -3.08 6.16 -6.43
C ILE A 278 -3.73 7.49 -6.05
N LEU A 279 -4.88 7.84 -6.65
CA LEU A 279 -5.65 9.02 -6.24
C LEU A 279 -6.17 8.88 -4.80
N GLY A 280 -6.68 7.70 -4.42
CA GLY A 280 -7.12 7.43 -3.06
C GLY A 280 -5.99 7.56 -2.02
N VAL A 281 -4.80 7.04 -2.33
CA VAL A 281 -3.59 7.22 -1.51
C VAL A 281 -3.20 8.70 -1.43
N ALA A 282 -3.19 9.40 -2.56
CA ALA A 282 -2.88 10.83 -2.60
C ALA A 282 -3.82 11.64 -1.71
N LEU A 283 -5.12 11.34 -1.73
CA LEU A 283 -6.10 11.99 -0.87
C LEU A 283 -5.81 11.74 0.63
N ILE A 284 -5.52 10.51 1.03
CA ILE A 284 -5.16 10.23 2.44
C ILE A 284 -3.88 10.95 2.84
N VAL A 285 -2.87 10.94 1.99
CA VAL A 285 -1.58 11.59 2.27
C VAL A 285 -1.73 13.11 2.36
N LEU A 286 -2.53 13.72 1.48
CA LEU A 286 -2.88 15.14 1.51
C LEU A 286 -3.54 15.51 2.82
N VAL A 287 -4.61 14.80 3.20
CA VAL A 287 -5.32 15.05 4.46
C VAL A 287 -4.36 14.89 5.65
N ARG A 288 -3.55 13.84 5.68
CA ARG A 288 -2.60 13.60 6.76
C ARG A 288 -1.56 14.72 6.87
N ASN A 289 -0.97 15.12 5.74
CA ASN A 289 0.05 16.17 5.71
C ASN A 289 -0.53 17.53 6.14
N SER A 290 -1.73 17.89 5.66
CA SER A 290 -2.37 19.14 6.09
C SER A 290 -2.69 19.16 7.58
N LEU A 291 -3.14 18.04 8.16
CA LEU A 291 -3.36 17.96 9.62
C LEU A 291 -2.04 18.09 10.41
N ILE A 292 -0.93 17.56 9.88
CA ILE A 292 0.41 17.74 10.48
C ILE A 292 0.82 19.22 10.45
N VAL A 293 0.63 19.91 9.32
CA VAL A 293 0.96 21.34 9.19
C VAL A 293 0.10 22.20 10.14
N LEU A 294 -1.16 21.83 10.35
CA LEU A 294 -2.05 22.47 11.32
C LEU A 294 -1.70 22.15 12.79
N GLY A 295 -0.66 21.35 13.06
CA GLY A 295 -0.24 20.98 14.41
C GLY A 295 -1.18 20.00 15.11
N ILE A 296 -2.06 19.31 14.36
CA ILE A 296 -3.04 18.39 14.93
C ILE A 296 -2.34 17.07 15.31
N PRO A 297 -2.49 16.59 16.57
CA PRO A 297 -1.88 15.34 17.01
C PRO A 297 -2.26 14.14 16.15
N SER A 298 -1.35 13.16 16.03
CA SER A 298 -1.53 11.96 15.20
C SER A 298 -2.74 11.11 15.59
N THR A 299 -3.18 11.16 16.85
CA THR A 299 -4.41 10.49 17.32
C THR A 299 -5.66 11.06 16.68
N TRP A 300 -5.75 12.39 16.56
CA TRP A 300 -6.84 13.09 15.88
C TRP A 300 -6.80 12.87 14.37
N GLN A 301 -5.61 12.72 13.79
CA GLN A 301 -5.47 12.37 12.38
C GLN A 301 -6.17 11.04 12.05
N SER A 302 -6.03 10.03 12.92
CA SER A 302 -6.73 8.75 12.75
C SER A 302 -8.25 8.89 12.81
N VAL A 303 -8.77 9.76 13.68
CA VAL A 303 -10.21 10.05 13.76
C VAL A 303 -10.69 10.72 12.47
N THR A 304 -9.98 11.74 11.99
CA THR A 304 -10.33 12.44 10.75
C THR A 304 -10.30 11.52 9.54
N ILE A 305 -9.28 10.66 9.43
CA ILE A 305 -9.20 9.65 8.37
C ILE A 305 -10.37 8.66 8.49
N GLY A 306 -10.71 8.19 9.69
CA GLY A 306 -11.87 7.34 9.92
C GLY A 306 -13.19 7.99 9.47
N CYS A 307 -13.42 9.26 9.83
CA CYS A 307 -14.57 10.03 9.36
C CYS A 307 -14.58 10.18 7.83
N LEU A 308 -13.43 10.51 7.23
CA LEU A 308 -13.27 10.63 5.78
C LEU A 308 -13.65 9.33 5.07
N ILE A 309 -13.24 8.18 5.62
CA ILE A 309 -13.57 6.86 5.06
C ILE A 309 -15.06 6.58 5.18
N LEU A 310 -15.66 6.79 6.35
CA LEU A 310 -17.09 6.60 6.58
C LEU A 310 -17.94 7.46 5.64
N LEU A 311 -17.55 8.72 5.44
CA LEU A 311 -18.24 9.61 4.52
C LEU A 311 -17.96 9.23 3.07
N GLY A 312 -16.70 9.09 2.68
CA GLY A 312 -16.26 8.86 1.31
C GLY A 312 -16.67 7.51 0.73
N THR A 313 -16.72 6.46 1.56
CA THR A 313 -17.11 5.10 1.12
C THR A 313 -18.50 4.70 1.59
N GLY A 314 -18.93 5.17 2.77
CA GLY A 314 -20.23 4.83 3.33
C GLY A 314 -21.40 5.54 2.64
N LEU A 315 -21.24 6.81 2.22
CA LEU A 315 -22.29 7.53 1.49
C LEU A 315 -22.60 6.85 0.13
N PRO A 316 -21.62 6.55 -0.74
CA PRO A 316 -21.89 5.83 -1.99
C PRO A 316 -22.49 4.44 -1.76
N ALA A 317 -21.99 3.69 -0.77
CA ALA A 317 -22.53 2.38 -0.44
C ALA A 317 -23.99 2.44 0.02
N TRP A 318 -24.34 3.42 0.85
CA TRP A 318 -25.70 3.65 1.30
C TRP A 318 -26.64 4.08 0.16
N GLN A 319 -26.17 4.96 -0.72
CA GLN A 319 -26.92 5.39 -1.90
C GLN A 319 -27.18 4.21 -2.85
N ALA A 320 -26.18 3.37 -3.11
CA ALA A 320 -26.31 2.18 -3.93
C ALA A 320 -27.34 1.19 -3.36
N LYS A 321 -27.30 0.96 -2.03
CA LYS A 321 -28.29 0.11 -1.35
C LYS A 321 -29.71 0.67 -1.47
N ARG A 322 -29.88 1.99 -1.31
CA ARG A 322 -31.20 2.64 -1.47
C ARG A 322 -31.70 2.60 -2.91
N ALA A 323 -30.81 2.74 -3.89
CA ALA A 323 -31.18 2.65 -5.31
C ALA A 323 -31.67 1.22 -5.64
N ALA A 324 -30.97 0.20 -5.17
CA ALA A 324 -31.38 -1.20 -5.33
C ALA A 324 -32.74 -1.48 -4.68
N ALA A 325 -32.96 -0.98 -3.46
CA ALA A 325 -34.24 -1.14 -2.75
C ALA A 325 -35.42 -0.40 -3.40
N ARG A 326 -35.16 0.62 -4.25
CA ARG A 326 -36.20 1.31 -5.03
C ARG A 326 -36.51 0.62 -6.35
N ALA A 327 -35.61 -0.24 -6.83
CA ALA A 327 -35.76 -0.96 -8.08
C ALA A 327 -36.38 -2.36 -7.89
N ALA A 328 -36.43 -2.85 -6.65
CA ALA A 328 -37.14 -4.06 -6.22
C ALA A 328 -38.57 -3.72 -5.81
#